data_AF-A0A2I3FTN1-F1
#
_entry.id   AF-A0A2I3FTN1-F1
#
_cell.length_a   1.000
_cell.length_b   1.000
_cell.length_c   1.000
_cell.angle_alpha   90.00
_cell.angle_beta   90.00
_cell.angle_gamma   90.00
#
_symmetry.space_group_name_H-M   'P 1'
#
loop_
_entity.id
_entity.type
_entity.pdbx_description
1 polymer ?
#
loop_
_entity_poly.entity_id
_entity_poly.type
_entity_poly.pdbx_seq_one_letter_code
_entity_poly.pdbx_strand_id
1 'polypeptide(L)'
;MAETEALSKLREDFRMQNKSVFILGASGETGRVLLKEILEQGLFSKVTLIGRRKLTFDEEAYKNVNQEVVDFEKLDDYASAFQGHDVGFCCLGTTRVKAGGEVEAKVEELKFDRYSVFRPGVLLCDRQESRPGEWLVRKFFGSLPESWASGHSVPVVTVVRAMLNNVVRPRDKQMELLENKAIHDLGKAHGSLKP
;
A
#
# COMPACT_ATOMS: atom_id res chain seq x y z
N MET A 1 -20.32 8.76 10.45
CA MET A 1 -20.00 9.79 11.47
C MET A 1 -19.20 9.18 12.61
N ALA A 2 -19.73 8.22 13.39
CA ALA A 2 -18.99 7.58 14.49
C ALA A 2 -17.69 6.87 14.06
N GLU A 3 -17.70 6.12 12.96
CA GLU A 3 -16.50 5.39 12.49
C GLU A 3 -15.38 6.32 12.00
N THR A 4 -15.74 7.45 11.37
CA THR A 4 -14.77 8.45 10.90
C THR A 4 -14.09 9.17 12.05
N GLU A 5 -14.84 9.47 13.10
CA GLU A 5 -14.33 10.10 14.32
C GLU A 5 -13.39 9.16 15.08
N ALA A 6 -13.77 7.88 15.20
CA ALA A 6 -12.90 6.85 15.77
C ALA A 6 -11.58 6.71 14.98
N LEU A 7 -11.63 6.74 13.65
CA LEU A 7 -10.44 6.66 12.81
C LEU A 7 -9.53 7.90 12.94
N SER A 8 -10.11 9.09 13.11
CA SER A 8 -9.31 10.30 13.38
C SER A 8 -8.51 10.15 14.66
N LYS A 9 -9.15 9.66 15.73
CA LYS A 9 -8.50 9.43 17.01
C LYS A 9 -7.35 8.42 16.91
N LEU A 10 -7.57 7.30 16.21
CA LEU A 10 -6.52 6.31 15.95
C LEU A 10 -5.31 6.91 15.23
N ARG A 11 -5.52 7.80 14.26
CA ARG A 11 -4.42 8.46 13.54
C ARG A 11 -3.65 9.43 14.43
N GLU A 12 -4.33 10.19 15.27
CA GLU A 12 -3.66 11.07 16.25
C GLU A 12 -2.81 10.24 17.21
N ASP A 13 -3.37 9.18 17.78
CA ASP A 13 -2.66 8.29 18.69
C ASP A 13 -1.47 7.61 17.99
N PHE A 14 -1.59 7.27 16.71
CA PHE A 14 -0.50 6.73 15.90
C PHE A 14 0.62 7.75 15.67
N ARG A 15 0.29 9.01 15.34
CA ARG A 15 1.29 10.08 15.16
C ARG A 15 2.09 10.33 16.43
N MET A 16 1.44 10.28 17.60
CA MET A 16 2.08 10.44 18.91
C MET A 16 3.10 9.34 19.23
N GLN A 17 3.04 8.20 18.54
CA GLN A 17 4.02 7.11 18.70
C GLN A 17 5.31 7.34 17.91
N ASN A 18 5.40 8.41 17.11
CA ASN A 18 6.59 8.84 16.38
C ASN A 18 7.22 7.74 15.50
N LYS A 19 6.37 6.91 14.88
CA LYS A 19 6.79 5.72 14.12
C LYS A 19 7.50 6.07 12.81
N SER A 20 8.48 5.25 12.44
CA SER A 20 9.20 5.30 11.16
C SER A 20 8.70 4.22 10.19
N VAL A 21 8.81 4.50 8.89
CA VAL A 21 8.37 3.58 7.83
C VAL A 21 9.40 3.45 6.71
N PHE A 22 9.53 2.24 6.17
CA PHE A 22 10.15 2.01 4.87
C PHE A 22 9.15 1.55 3.81
N ILE A 23 9.40 1.92 2.55
CA ILE A 23 8.57 1.53 1.40
C ILE A 23 9.45 0.92 0.32
N LEU A 24 9.17 -0.32 -0.06
CA LEU A 24 9.70 -0.97 -1.25
C LEU A 24 8.73 -0.75 -2.42
N GLY A 25 9.25 -0.40 -3.59
CA GLY A 25 8.41 -0.23 -4.80
C GLY A 25 7.67 1.10 -4.88
N ALA A 26 8.16 2.14 -4.22
CA ALA A 26 7.59 3.49 -4.25
C ALA A 26 7.48 4.12 -5.65
N SER A 27 8.26 3.62 -6.63
CA SER A 27 8.17 4.07 -8.02
C SER A 27 7.04 3.42 -8.83
N GLY A 28 6.36 2.42 -8.27
CA GLY A 28 5.21 1.76 -8.91
C GLY A 28 3.91 2.55 -8.69
N GLU A 29 2.83 2.15 -9.37
CA GLU A 29 1.55 2.87 -9.29
C GLU A 29 1.01 2.91 -7.85
N THR A 30 0.93 1.75 -7.20
CA THR A 30 0.49 1.66 -5.80
C THR A 30 1.46 2.36 -4.85
N GLY A 31 2.77 2.18 -5.05
CA GLY A 31 3.79 2.76 -4.19
C GLY A 31 3.82 4.29 -4.22
N ARG A 32 3.59 4.90 -5.39
CA ARG A 32 3.52 6.35 -5.54
C ARG A 32 2.30 6.94 -4.82
N VAL A 33 1.13 6.31 -4.97
CA VAL A 33 -0.09 6.72 -4.27
C VAL A 33 0.06 6.53 -2.76
N LEU A 34 0.67 5.42 -2.33
CA LEU A 34 0.96 5.17 -0.91
C LEU A 34 1.87 6.24 -0.30
N LEU A 35 2.98 6.56 -0.97
CA LEU A 35 3.90 7.60 -0.52
C LEU A 35 3.18 8.95 -0.41
N LYS A 36 2.40 9.32 -1.42
CA LYS A 36 1.62 10.57 -1.42
C LYS A 36 0.66 10.63 -0.22
N GLU A 37 -0.16 9.61 -0.02
CA GLU A 37 -1.13 9.57 1.09
C GLU A 37 -0.44 9.53 2.47
N ILE A 38 0.73 8.88 2.60
CA ILE A 38 1.53 8.91 3.84
C ILE A 38 1.98 10.33 4.18
N LEU A 39 2.48 11.08 3.19
CA LEU A 39 2.94 12.45 3.37
C LEU A 39 1.77 13.41 3.63
N GLU A 40 0.66 13.26 2.90
CA GLU A 40 -0.54 14.08 3.09
C GLU A 40 -1.18 13.88 4.48
N GLN A 41 -1.17 12.65 5.00
CA GLN A 41 -1.73 12.35 6.32
C GLN A 41 -0.74 12.57 7.47
N GLY A 42 0.56 12.72 7.18
CA GLY A 42 1.61 12.92 8.17
C GLY A 42 1.64 11.82 9.24
N LEU A 43 1.46 10.56 8.85
CA LEU A 43 1.32 9.44 9.79
C LEU A 43 2.65 9.02 10.43
N PHE A 44 3.76 9.21 9.73
CA PHE A 44 5.08 8.75 10.14
C PHE A 44 6.03 9.92 10.33
N SER A 45 6.93 9.81 11.31
CA SER A 45 7.95 10.81 11.61
C SER A 45 9.15 10.75 10.66
N LYS A 46 9.40 9.57 10.08
CA LYS A 46 10.46 9.31 9.11
C LYS A 46 9.94 8.37 8.03
N VAL A 47 10.17 8.73 6.77
CA VAL A 47 9.79 7.94 5.60
C VAL A 47 11.05 7.62 4.78
N THR A 48 11.30 6.33 4.56
CA THR A 48 12.46 5.84 3.79
C THR A 48 12.01 5.03 2.59
N LEU A 49 12.46 5.38 1.39
CA LEU A 49 12.24 4.58 0.19
C LEU A 49 13.44 3.66 0.00
N ILE A 50 13.20 2.38 -0.20
CA ILE A 50 14.26 1.41 -0.51
C ILE A 50 13.99 0.90 -1.93
N GLY A 51 14.96 1.02 -2.82
CA GLY A 51 14.79 0.59 -4.20
C GLY A 51 16.05 0.65 -5.04
N ARG A 52 15.94 0.15 -6.27
CA ARG A 52 17.10 0.01 -7.19
C ARG A 52 17.58 1.31 -7.86
N ARG A 53 16.88 2.42 -7.63
CA ARG A 53 17.20 3.72 -8.25
C ARG A 53 16.64 4.86 -7.41
N LYS A 54 17.33 6.00 -7.46
CA LYS A 54 16.86 7.27 -6.88
C LYS A 54 15.67 7.81 -7.66
N LEU A 55 14.69 8.34 -6.95
CA LEU A 55 13.52 9.03 -7.48
C LEU A 55 13.69 10.54 -7.35
N THR A 56 13.20 11.26 -8.35
CA THR A 56 13.16 12.72 -8.40
C THR A 56 11.74 13.18 -8.04
N PHE A 57 11.64 14.13 -7.13
CA PHE A 57 10.38 14.74 -6.72
C PHE A 57 10.54 16.26 -6.79
N ASP A 58 9.54 16.94 -7.33
CA ASP A 58 9.55 18.40 -7.48
C ASP A 58 8.83 19.11 -6.32
N GLU A 59 8.00 18.38 -5.58
CA GLU A 59 7.16 18.91 -4.50
C GLU A 59 7.93 18.97 -3.16
N GLU A 60 7.76 20.09 -2.43
CA GLU A 60 8.43 20.35 -1.14
C GLU A 60 8.22 19.24 -0.11
N ALA A 61 7.02 18.64 -0.09
CA ALA A 61 6.64 17.59 0.85
C ALA A 61 7.55 16.35 0.78
N TYR A 62 8.24 16.13 -0.35
CA TYR A 62 9.10 14.99 -0.57
C TYR A 62 10.58 15.25 -0.22
N LYS A 63 10.96 16.49 0.11
CA LYS A 63 12.37 16.81 0.42
C LYS A 63 12.90 16.07 1.65
N ASN A 64 12.03 15.75 2.59
CA ASN A 64 12.37 15.03 3.83
C ASN A 64 12.27 13.50 3.68
N VAL A 65 12.00 12.98 2.48
CA VAL A 65 11.93 11.55 2.23
C VAL A 65 13.35 10.99 2.03
N ASN A 66 13.77 10.09 2.90
CA ASN A 66 15.03 9.37 2.77
C ASN A 66 14.95 8.38 1.60
N GLN A 67 16.04 8.19 0.87
CA GLN A 67 16.10 7.23 -0.24
C GLN A 67 17.38 6.39 -0.13
N GLU A 68 17.20 5.09 0.08
CA GLU A 68 18.27 4.10 0.08
C GLU A 68 18.26 3.39 -1.27
N VAL A 69 19.32 3.61 -2.06
CA VAL A 69 19.52 2.95 -3.34
C VAL A 69 20.28 1.65 -3.12
N VAL A 70 19.65 0.52 -3.37
CA VAL A 70 20.18 -0.82 -3.10
C VAL A 70 20.30 -1.66 -4.35
N ASP A 71 21.23 -2.62 -4.35
CA ASP A 71 21.27 -3.69 -5.33
C ASP A 71 20.54 -4.92 -4.77
N PHE A 72 19.44 -5.31 -5.41
CA PHE A 72 18.65 -6.47 -4.95
C PHE A 72 19.35 -7.81 -5.18
N GLU A 73 20.33 -7.88 -6.08
CA GLU A 73 21.15 -9.11 -6.28
C GLU A 73 22.18 -9.29 -5.16
N LYS A 74 22.46 -8.23 -4.39
CA LYS A 74 23.41 -8.20 -3.28
C LYS A 74 22.81 -7.55 -2.04
N LEU A 75 21.54 -7.87 -1.75
CA LEU A 75 20.77 -7.16 -0.73
C LEU A 75 21.38 -7.23 0.68
N ASP A 76 22.13 -8.29 0.98
CA ASP A 76 22.84 -8.47 2.26
C ASP A 76 23.86 -7.34 2.53
N ASP A 77 24.51 -6.80 1.48
CA ASP A 77 25.42 -5.65 1.59
C ASP A 77 24.71 -4.37 2.02
N TYR A 78 23.38 -4.34 1.90
CA TYR A 78 22.50 -3.21 2.20
C TYR A 78 21.58 -3.46 3.39
N ALA A 79 21.90 -4.44 4.26
CA ALA A 79 21.08 -4.76 5.44
C ALA A 79 20.82 -3.55 6.35
N SER A 80 21.75 -2.58 6.40
CA SER A 80 21.61 -1.33 7.15
C SER A 80 20.43 -0.47 6.68
N ALA A 81 20.03 -0.54 5.40
CA ALA A 81 18.90 0.20 4.86
C ALA A 81 17.56 -0.18 5.52
N PHE A 82 17.46 -1.40 6.05
CA PHE A 82 16.27 -1.95 6.69
C PHE A 82 16.25 -1.78 8.22
N GLN A 83 17.32 -1.25 8.83
CA GLN A 83 17.42 -1.14 10.28
C GLN A 83 16.67 0.08 10.83
N GLY A 84 16.04 -0.09 12.00
CA GLY A 84 15.44 1.01 12.77
C GLY A 84 14.10 1.52 12.25
N HIS A 85 13.42 0.77 11.38
CA HIS A 85 12.07 1.08 10.92
C HIS A 85 11.02 0.31 11.73
N ASP A 86 9.93 0.97 12.11
CA ASP A 86 8.81 0.32 12.81
C ASP A 86 7.86 -0.41 11.85
N VAL A 87 7.65 0.14 10.67
CA VAL A 87 6.68 -0.34 9.67
C VAL A 87 7.34 -0.50 8.31
N GLY A 88 6.97 -1.57 7.59
CA GLY A 88 7.41 -1.80 6.21
C GLY A 88 6.22 -2.01 5.27
N PHE A 89 6.22 -1.32 4.12
CA PHE A 89 5.30 -1.59 3.02
C PHE A 89 6.06 -2.16 1.82
N CYS A 90 5.62 -3.32 1.32
CA CYS A 90 6.14 -3.90 0.09
C CYS A 90 5.14 -3.77 -1.05
N CYS A 91 5.42 -2.86 -1.99
CA CYS A 91 4.65 -2.65 -3.22
C CYS A 91 5.42 -3.09 -4.47
N LEU A 92 6.43 -3.96 -4.32
CA LEU A 92 7.17 -4.51 -5.46
C LEU A 92 6.24 -5.44 -6.26
N GLY A 93 6.18 -5.18 -7.56
CA GLY A 93 5.30 -5.92 -8.47
C GLY A 93 6.02 -7.02 -9.22
N THR A 94 5.62 -8.26 -8.96
CA THR A 94 5.53 -9.33 -9.97
C THR A 94 4.06 -9.76 -10.03
N THR A 95 3.58 -10.37 -11.11
CA THR A 95 2.16 -10.80 -11.13
C THR A 95 1.94 -11.88 -10.08
N ARG A 96 0.77 -11.93 -9.42
CA ARG A 96 0.40 -13.06 -8.52
C ARG A 96 0.55 -14.42 -9.23
N VAL A 97 0.28 -14.44 -10.53
CA VAL A 97 0.51 -15.59 -11.43
C VAL A 97 2.00 -16.02 -11.47
N LYS A 98 2.93 -15.08 -11.32
CA LYS A 98 4.39 -15.30 -11.35
C LYS A 98 5.01 -15.52 -9.96
N ALA A 99 4.48 -14.94 -8.89
CA ALA A 99 4.99 -15.12 -7.52
C ALA A 99 4.34 -16.29 -6.76
N GLY A 100 3.12 -16.68 -7.13
CA GLY A 100 2.34 -17.65 -6.36
C GLY A 100 2.05 -17.18 -4.92
N GLY A 101 1.32 -18.00 -4.15
CA GLY A 101 1.16 -17.81 -2.70
C GLY A 101 2.42 -18.16 -1.89
N GLU A 102 3.49 -18.60 -2.56
CA GLU A 102 4.73 -19.04 -1.92
C GLU A 102 5.45 -17.91 -1.18
N VAL A 103 5.44 -16.69 -1.74
CA VAL A 103 6.01 -15.52 -1.08
C VAL A 103 5.23 -15.18 0.20
N GLU A 104 3.89 -15.29 0.17
CA GLU A 104 3.06 -15.03 1.34
C GLU A 104 3.40 -16.01 2.48
N ALA A 105 3.54 -17.31 2.15
CA ALA A 105 3.93 -18.34 3.12
C ALA A 105 5.35 -18.13 3.68
N LYS A 106 6.33 -17.84 2.83
CA LYS A 106 7.72 -17.58 3.25
C LYS A 106 7.84 -16.35 4.14
N VAL A 107 7.05 -15.29 3.88
CA VAL A 107 7.04 -14.10 4.74
C VAL A 107 6.34 -14.37 6.07
N GLU A 108 5.31 -15.22 6.10
CA GLU A 108 4.67 -15.65 7.34
C GLU A 108 5.62 -16.44 8.26
N GLU A 109 6.58 -17.18 7.69
CA GLU A 109 7.63 -17.90 8.45
C GLU A 109 8.61 -16.95 9.14
N LEU A 110 8.72 -15.68 8.71
CA LEU A 110 9.57 -14.68 9.36
C LEU A 110 9.01 -14.19 10.70
N LYS A 111 7.74 -14.49 11.00
CA LYS A 111 7.09 -14.22 12.29
C LYS A 111 7.23 -12.77 12.78
N PHE A 112 7.02 -11.80 11.90
CA PHE A 112 6.83 -10.40 12.32
C PHE A 112 5.76 -10.30 13.41
N ASP A 113 5.89 -9.31 14.30
CA ASP A 113 4.91 -9.04 15.36
C ASP A 113 3.50 -8.82 14.80
N ARG A 114 3.44 -8.20 13.61
CA ARG A 114 2.24 -8.03 12.79
C ARG A 114 2.61 -8.17 11.32
N TYR A 115 1.88 -9.03 10.61
CA TYR A 115 2.00 -9.26 9.17
C TYR A 115 0.62 -9.09 8.50
N SER A 116 0.48 -8.10 7.63
CA SER A 116 -0.78 -7.82 6.94
C SER A 116 -0.65 -8.06 5.43
N VAL A 117 -1.46 -8.97 4.89
CA VAL A 117 -1.53 -9.32 3.46
C VAL A 117 -2.78 -8.70 2.84
N PHE A 118 -2.59 -7.96 1.75
CA PHE A 118 -3.68 -7.36 0.99
C PHE A 118 -3.81 -8.07 -0.36
N ARG A 119 -4.98 -8.66 -0.61
CA ARG A 119 -5.32 -9.37 -1.86
C ARG A 119 -6.37 -8.58 -2.64
N PRO A 120 -5.97 -7.50 -3.33
CA PRO A 120 -6.89 -6.73 -4.16
C PRO A 120 -7.31 -7.52 -5.39
N GLY A 121 -8.47 -7.16 -5.95
CA GLY A 121 -8.83 -7.50 -7.32
C GLY A 121 -7.93 -6.77 -8.33
N VAL A 122 -8.37 -6.69 -9.58
CA VAL A 122 -7.71 -5.90 -10.62
C VAL A 122 -7.62 -4.44 -10.17
N LEU A 123 -6.39 -3.92 -10.10
CA LEU A 123 -6.16 -2.53 -9.73
C LEU A 123 -6.66 -1.60 -10.83
N LEU A 124 -7.68 -0.81 -10.52
CA LEU A 124 -8.12 0.28 -11.37
C LEU A 124 -7.17 1.45 -11.14
N CYS A 125 -6.47 1.81 -12.20
CA CYS A 125 -5.52 2.91 -12.25
C CYS A 125 -5.93 3.80 -13.41
N ASP A 126 -5.87 5.12 -13.26
CA ASP A 126 -5.93 6.04 -14.40
C ASP A 126 -4.60 5.97 -15.16
N ARG A 127 -4.35 4.82 -15.80
CA ARG A 127 -3.20 4.62 -16.68
C ARG A 127 -3.50 5.25 -18.04
N GLN A 128 -2.57 6.06 -18.53
CA GLN A 128 -2.53 6.38 -19.97
C GLN A 128 -2.16 5.15 -20.84
N GLU A 129 -1.58 4.10 -20.26
CA GLU A 129 -1.30 2.85 -20.98
C GLU A 129 -2.27 1.74 -20.60
N SER A 130 -3.27 1.56 -21.47
CA SER A 130 -4.12 0.38 -21.53
C SER A 130 -3.26 -0.87 -21.64
N ARG A 131 -3.32 -1.76 -20.65
CA ARG A 131 -2.84 -3.13 -20.89
C ARG A 131 -3.80 -3.77 -21.89
N PRO A 132 -3.33 -4.51 -22.92
CA PRO A 132 -4.17 -4.94 -24.06
C PRO A 132 -5.47 -5.70 -23.71
N GLY A 133 -5.60 -6.22 -22.49
CA GLY A 133 -6.83 -6.88 -22.00
C GLY A 133 -7.94 -5.93 -21.53
N GLU A 134 -7.65 -4.66 -21.24
CA GLU A 134 -8.62 -3.70 -20.69
C GLU A 134 -9.69 -3.29 -21.72
N TRP A 135 -9.32 -3.23 -22.99
CA TRP A 135 -10.28 -3.06 -24.10
C TRP A 135 -11.21 -4.26 -24.24
N LEU A 136 -10.66 -5.48 -24.11
CA LEU A 136 -11.43 -6.72 -24.20
C LEU A 136 -12.41 -6.83 -23.04
N VAL A 137 -11.99 -6.44 -21.82
CA VAL A 137 -12.88 -6.40 -20.66
C VAL A 137 -13.99 -5.36 -20.82
N ARG A 138 -13.68 -4.13 -21.26
CA ARG A 138 -14.70 -3.09 -21.49
C ARG A 138 -15.69 -3.47 -22.59
N LYS A 139 -15.23 -4.15 -23.64
CA LYS A 139 -16.08 -4.52 -24.79
C LYS A 139 -16.98 -5.73 -24.51
N PHE A 140 -16.54 -6.69 -23.69
CA PHE A 140 -17.34 -7.88 -23.36
C PHE A 140 -18.14 -7.74 -22.06
N PHE A 141 -17.74 -6.89 -21.12
CA PHE A 141 -18.37 -6.78 -19.80
C PHE A 141 -19.08 -5.44 -19.54
N GLY A 142 -19.26 -4.59 -20.57
CA GLY A 142 -19.97 -3.30 -20.44
C GLY A 142 -21.45 -3.39 -20.02
N SER A 143 -22.03 -4.59 -19.95
CA SER A 143 -23.41 -4.84 -19.51
C SER A 143 -23.53 -5.47 -18.10
N LEU A 144 -22.42 -5.63 -17.37
CA LEU A 144 -22.47 -6.24 -16.04
C LEU A 144 -22.81 -5.24 -14.94
N PRO A 145 -23.54 -5.67 -13.89
CA PRO A 145 -23.89 -4.82 -12.77
C PRO A 145 -22.65 -4.34 -12.01
N GLU A 146 -22.74 -3.12 -11.46
CA GLU A 146 -21.67 -2.43 -10.72
C GLU A 146 -21.13 -3.23 -9.52
N SER A 147 -21.97 -4.11 -8.95
CA SER A 147 -21.63 -5.07 -7.89
C SER A 147 -20.69 -6.18 -8.37
N TRP A 148 -20.69 -6.54 -9.65
CA TRP A 148 -19.76 -7.52 -10.22
C TRP A 148 -18.38 -6.90 -10.49
N ALA A 149 -18.36 -5.64 -10.94
CA ALA A 149 -17.12 -4.88 -11.15
C ALA A 149 -16.34 -4.66 -9.85
N SER A 150 -17.03 -4.33 -8.75
CA SER A 150 -16.42 -4.18 -7.41
C SER A 150 -15.97 -5.51 -6.79
N GLY A 151 -16.53 -6.64 -7.22
CA GLY A 151 -16.05 -7.97 -6.84
C GLY A 151 -14.69 -8.34 -7.44
N HIS A 152 -14.37 -7.82 -8.63
CA HIS A 152 -13.18 -8.20 -9.40
C HIS A 152 -12.13 -7.09 -9.53
N SER A 153 -12.45 -5.87 -9.11
CA SER A 153 -11.57 -4.71 -9.25
C SER A 153 -11.63 -3.79 -8.03
N VAL A 154 -10.59 -2.96 -7.88
CA VAL A 154 -10.47 -1.99 -6.79
C VAL A 154 -9.59 -0.81 -7.22
N PRO A 155 -10.01 0.44 -6.98
CA PRO A 155 -9.15 1.61 -7.19
C PRO A 155 -7.89 1.54 -6.34
N VAL A 156 -6.73 1.91 -6.91
CA VAL A 156 -5.45 1.93 -6.17
C VAL A 156 -5.54 2.78 -4.90
N VAL A 157 -6.20 3.93 -4.99
CA VAL A 157 -6.45 4.82 -3.83
C VAL A 157 -7.22 4.11 -2.71
N THR A 158 -8.18 3.24 -3.03
CA THR A 158 -8.93 2.46 -2.05
C THR A 158 -8.04 1.43 -1.36
N VAL A 159 -7.14 0.77 -2.12
CA VAL A 159 -6.16 -0.16 -1.55
C VAL A 159 -5.22 0.56 -0.59
N VAL A 160 -4.69 1.72 -1.00
CA VAL A 160 -3.80 2.54 -0.17
C VAL A 160 -4.49 3.00 1.11
N ARG A 161 -5.72 3.49 1.01
CA ARG A 161 -6.50 3.88 2.19
C ARG A 161 -6.78 2.70 3.11
N ALA A 162 -7.06 1.52 2.57
CA ALA A 162 -7.21 0.31 3.38
C ALA A 162 -5.91 -0.02 4.13
N MET A 163 -4.75 0.07 3.46
CA MET A 163 -3.43 -0.13 4.09
C MET A 163 -3.19 0.85 5.24
N LEU A 164 -3.44 2.14 5.03
CA LEU A 164 -3.22 3.18 6.04
C LEU A 164 -4.27 3.15 7.16
N ASN A 165 -5.50 2.75 6.87
CA ASN A 165 -6.52 2.57 7.91
C ASN A 165 -6.25 1.31 8.73
N ASN A 166 -5.61 0.29 8.16
CA ASN A 166 -5.18 -0.90 8.90
C ASN A 166 -4.00 -0.61 9.83
N VAL A 167 -3.00 0.16 9.36
CA VAL A 167 -1.75 0.37 10.12
C VAL A 167 -1.98 1.13 11.43
N VAL A 168 -2.92 2.07 11.45
CA VAL A 168 -3.24 2.87 12.65
C VAL A 168 -4.14 2.13 13.64
N ARG A 169 -4.74 1.00 13.24
CA ARG A 169 -5.53 0.18 14.16
C ARG A 169 -4.61 -0.61 15.09
N PRO A 170 -4.95 -0.72 16.39
CA PRO A 170 -4.21 -1.57 17.32
C PRO A 170 -4.12 -2.99 16.80
N ARG A 171 -3.00 -3.64 17.10
CA ARG A 171 -2.78 -5.04 16.73
C ARG A 171 -3.78 -5.95 17.46
N ASP A 172 -4.53 -6.74 16.70
CA ASP A 172 -5.39 -7.81 17.21
C ASP A 172 -4.73 -9.18 17.00
N LYS A 173 -4.33 -9.46 15.75
CA LYS A 173 -3.73 -10.73 15.33
C LYS A 173 -2.30 -10.55 14.85
N GLN A 174 -1.51 -11.63 14.92
CA GLN A 174 -0.17 -11.65 14.33
C GLN A 174 -0.24 -11.58 12.80
N MET A 175 -1.14 -12.34 12.18
CA MET A 175 -1.36 -12.33 10.74
C MET A 175 -2.76 -11.80 10.41
N GLU A 176 -2.85 -10.90 9.45
CA GLU A 176 -4.09 -10.33 8.93
C GLU A 176 -4.12 -10.52 7.41
N LEU A 177 -5.22 -11.05 6.90
CA LEU A 177 -5.40 -11.26 5.46
C LEU A 177 -6.68 -10.56 5.00
N LEU A 178 -6.50 -9.55 4.15
CA LEU A 178 -7.57 -8.69 3.66
C LEU A 178 -7.82 -8.98 2.18
N GLU A 179 -8.90 -9.71 1.90
CA GLU A 179 -9.39 -9.94 0.55
C GLU A 179 -10.08 -8.68 -0.02
N ASN A 180 -10.32 -8.65 -1.33
CA ASN A 180 -10.82 -7.49 -2.07
C ASN A 180 -12.04 -6.80 -1.41
N LYS A 181 -13.00 -7.57 -0.87
CA LYS A 181 -14.15 -6.99 -0.16
C LYS A 181 -13.75 -6.25 1.12
N ALA A 182 -12.89 -6.82 1.94
CA ALA A 182 -12.39 -6.18 3.17
C ALA A 182 -11.59 -4.91 2.85
N ILE A 183 -10.85 -4.92 1.74
CA ILE A 183 -10.13 -3.73 1.24
C ILE A 183 -11.11 -2.60 0.89
N HIS A 184 -12.19 -2.91 0.16
CA HIS A 184 -13.23 -1.92 -0.14
C HIS A 184 -13.88 -1.37 1.11
N ASP A 185 -14.23 -2.24 2.06
CA ASP A 185 -14.90 -1.83 3.29
C ASP A 185 -13.97 -0.95 4.15
N LEU A 186 -12.70 -1.31 4.28
CA LEU A 186 -11.71 -0.56 5.07
C LEU A 186 -11.24 0.74 4.37
N GLY A 187 -11.20 0.76 3.04
CA GLY A 187 -10.80 1.94 2.26
C GLY A 187 -11.83 3.06 2.25
N LYS A 188 -13.11 2.76 2.51
CA LYS A 188 -14.22 3.73 2.57
C LYS A 188 -14.24 4.59 3.84
N ALA A 189 -13.51 4.22 4.89
CA ALA A 189 -13.55 4.91 6.17
C ALA A 189 -12.98 6.35 6.15
N HIS A 190 -12.50 6.83 4.99
CA HIS A 190 -12.15 8.22 4.76
C HIS A 190 -13.35 9.03 4.26
N GLY A 191 -13.77 10.03 5.03
CA GLY A 191 -14.59 11.13 4.51
C GLY A 191 -13.84 11.85 3.39
N SER A 192 -14.52 12.00 2.25
CA SER A 192 -14.23 12.86 1.09
C SER A 192 -12.85 13.52 1.03
N LEU A 193 -11.95 12.99 0.20
CA LEU A 193 -11.19 13.87 -0.67
C LEU A 193 -12.08 14.06 -1.90
N LYS A 194 -12.48 15.31 -2.16
CA LYS A 194 -13.24 15.67 -3.37
C LYS A 194 -12.54 15.11 -4.62
N PRO A 195 -13.32 14.77 -5.66
CA PRO A 195 -12.75 14.43 -6.97
C PRO A 195 -11.86 15.56 -7.50
#